data_AF-A0A3B9BZ92-F1
#
_entry.id   AF-A0A3B9BZ92-F1
#
_cell.length_a   1.000
_cell.length_b   1.000
_cell.length_c   1.000
_cell.angle_alpha   90.00
_cell.angle_beta   90.00
_cell.angle_gamma   90.00
#
_symmetry.space_group_name_H-M   'P 1'
#
loop_
_entity.id
_entity.type
_entity.pdbx_description
1 polymer ?
#
loop_
_entity_poly.entity_id
_entity_poly.type
_entity_poly.pdbx_seq_one_letter_code
_entity_poly.pdbx_strand_id
1 'polypeptide(L)'
;MKKLFITLSVALLFAACQSSPEGEKAETSETKEVATATGATYKADLAGSMVGFIGTKPVGTHTGEFKLSSGEISVENGNITGGSFVIDVNSLKITDKDTAFTGKLTGHLLSEDFFKTTQYPTAKFVITACEAMSNDTM
;
A
#
# COMPACT_ATOMS: atom_id res chain seq x y z
N MET A 1 -31.55 -28.45 -58.92
CA MET A 1 -32.72 -28.36 -58.01
C MET A 1 -32.16 -28.46 -56.59
N LYS A 2 -32.40 -27.59 -55.61
CA LYS A 2 -33.34 -26.49 -55.41
C LYS A 2 -32.74 -25.71 -54.21
N LYS A 3 -32.77 -24.38 -54.26
CA LYS A 3 -32.30 -23.47 -53.20
C LYS A 3 -33.07 -23.71 -51.90
N LEU A 4 -32.45 -23.52 -50.73
CA LEU A 4 -33.14 -22.87 -49.60
C LEU A 4 -32.16 -22.31 -48.55
N PHE A 5 -32.24 -20.99 -48.37
CA PHE A 5 -31.64 -20.18 -47.30
C PHE A 5 -32.34 -20.45 -45.96
N ILE A 6 -31.61 -20.53 -44.84
CA ILE A 6 -32.05 -20.00 -43.52
C ILE A 6 -30.83 -19.50 -42.74
N THR A 7 -30.76 -18.19 -42.56
CA THR A 7 -29.99 -17.46 -41.55
C THR A 7 -30.72 -17.50 -40.20
N LEU A 8 -30.05 -17.84 -39.09
CA LEU A 8 -30.44 -17.35 -37.76
C LEU A 8 -29.29 -17.43 -36.73
N SER A 9 -28.82 -16.25 -36.35
CA SER A 9 -28.23 -15.79 -35.08
C SER A 9 -28.03 -16.80 -33.94
N VAL A 10 -26.82 -16.88 -33.38
CA VAL A 10 -26.45 -16.41 -32.01
C VAL A 10 -24.92 -16.50 -31.91
N ALA A 11 -24.23 -15.37 -32.07
CA ALA A 11 -22.83 -15.21 -31.69
C ALA A 11 -22.68 -13.86 -30.98
N LEU A 12 -23.31 -13.75 -29.82
CA LEU A 12 -23.10 -12.68 -28.85
C LEU A 12 -23.10 -13.36 -27.48
N LEU A 13 -21.95 -13.36 -26.80
CA LEU A 13 -21.78 -13.35 -25.34
C LEU A 13 -20.39 -13.87 -24.93
N PHE A 14 -19.30 -13.18 -25.31
CA PHE A 14 -18.05 -13.20 -24.53
C PHE A 14 -17.29 -11.88 -24.72
N ALA A 15 -17.99 -10.76 -24.59
CA ALA A 15 -17.35 -9.45 -24.36
C ALA A 15 -17.50 -9.09 -22.87
N ALA A 16 -17.00 -9.97 -21.99
CA ALA A 16 -16.75 -9.66 -20.60
C ALA A 16 -15.24 -9.68 -20.34
N CYS A 17 -14.47 -9.07 -21.24
CA CYS A 17 -13.15 -8.57 -20.86
C CYS A 17 -13.40 -7.32 -20.02
N GLN A 18 -13.53 -7.52 -18.71
CA GLN A 18 -13.34 -6.47 -17.73
C GLN A 18 -11.89 -6.00 -17.88
N SER A 19 -11.69 -4.86 -18.54
CA SER A 19 -10.44 -4.12 -18.52
C SER A 19 -10.22 -3.62 -17.10
N SER A 20 -9.69 -4.50 -16.25
CA SER A 20 -9.09 -4.09 -14.99
C SER A 20 -7.88 -3.23 -15.34
N PRO A 21 -7.77 -1.98 -14.85
CA PRO A 21 -6.54 -1.24 -14.98
C PRO A 21 -5.42 -2.10 -14.39
N GLU A 22 -4.36 -2.35 -15.16
CA GLU A 22 -3.15 -2.94 -14.59
C GLU A 22 -2.64 -1.99 -13.51
N GLY A 23 -2.53 -2.50 -12.27
CA GLY A 23 -1.96 -1.72 -11.17
C GLY A 23 -0.53 -1.34 -11.51
N GLU A 24 -0.13 -0.12 -11.12
CA GLU A 24 1.25 0.35 -11.22
C GLU A 24 2.18 -0.72 -10.63
N LYS A 25 3.08 -1.26 -11.45
CA LYS A 25 4.06 -2.23 -10.97
C LYS A 25 5.02 -1.50 -10.03
N ALA A 26 5.25 -2.06 -8.85
CA ALA A 26 6.27 -1.55 -7.95
C ALA A 26 7.65 -1.73 -8.60
N GLU A 27 8.21 -0.67 -9.14
CA GLU A 27 9.58 -0.65 -9.63
C GLU A 27 10.53 -0.49 -8.44
N THR A 28 11.34 -1.52 -8.19
CA THR A 28 12.41 -1.44 -7.19
C THR A 28 13.57 -0.65 -7.77
N SER A 29 13.82 0.55 -7.25
CA SER A 29 14.99 1.37 -7.62
C SER A 29 16.26 0.88 -6.91
N GLU A 30 17.42 1.34 -7.38
CA GLU A 30 18.68 1.11 -6.68
C GLU A 30 18.69 1.78 -5.29
N THR A 31 19.55 1.25 -4.42
CA THR A 31 19.69 1.75 -3.04
C THR A 31 20.13 3.22 -3.08
N LYS A 32 19.25 4.13 -2.65
CA LYS A 32 19.59 5.54 -2.47
C LYS A 32 20.32 5.73 -1.14
N GLU A 33 21.26 6.67 -1.10
CA GLU A 33 21.84 7.10 0.17
C GLU A 33 20.76 7.66 1.11
N VAL A 34 20.93 7.38 2.40
CA VAL A 34 20.05 7.89 3.46
C VAL A 34 20.34 9.37 3.67
N ALA A 35 19.30 10.19 3.87
CA ALA A 35 19.49 11.60 4.14
C ALA A 35 20.32 11.81 5.42
N THR A 36 21.24 12.77 5.40
CA THR A 36 21.98 13.18 6.60
C THR A 36 21.01 13.86 7.56
N ALA A 37 20.69 13.18 8.66
CA ALA A 37 19.82 13.72 9.71
C ALA A 37 20.59 14.71 10.60
N THR A 38 20.10 15.95 10.71
CA THR A 38 20.66 17.02 11.53
C THR A 38 19.58 17.68 12.40
N GLY A 39 19.99 18.44 13.41
CA GLY A 39 19.08 19.13 14.33
C GLY A 39 18.50 18.25 15.44
N ALA A 40 17.33 18.61 15.94
CA ALA A 40 16.68 17.96 17.08
C ALA A 40 15.88 16.73 16.64
N THR A 41 15.99 15.63 17.38
CA THR A 41 15.28 14.38 17.11
C THR A 41 13.96 14.30 17.89
N TYR A 42 12.88 13.95 17.20
CA TYR A 42 11.55 13.73 17.77
C TYR A 42 11.12 12.30 17.50
N LYS A 43 10.66 11.61 18.55
CA LYS A 43 10.16 10.24 18.45
C LYS A 43 8.67 10.24 18.11
N ALA A 44 8.26 9.28 17.29
CA ALA A 44 6.86 9.03 17.03
C ALA A 44 6.14 8.59 18.31
N ASP A 45 4.92 9.08 18.51
CA ASP A 45 4.01 8.53 19.52
C ASP A 45 3.46 7.19 19.02
N LEU A 46 3.95 6.09 19.57
CA LEU A 46 3.58 4.74 19.13
C LEU A 46 2.12 4.38 19.45
N ALA A 47 1.48 5.09 20.39
CA ALA A 47 0.07 4.87 20.72
C ALA A 47 -0.86 5.67 19.80
N GLY A 48 -0.46 6.89 19.43
CA GLY A 48 -1.22 7.80 18.58
C GLY A 48 -0.94 7.66 17.07
N SER A 49 0.10 6.94 16.67
CA SER A 49 0.53 6.83 15.26
C SER A 49 0.23 5.46 14.66
N MET A 50 -0.13 5.45 13.37
CA MET A 50 -0.38 4.23 12.60
C MET A 50 -0.02 4.42 11.13
N VAL A 51 0.19 3.32 10.41
CA VAL A 51 0.32 3.30 8.95
C VAL A 51 -0.95 2.69 8.37
N GLY A 52 -1.80 3.55 7.78
CA GLY A 52 -3.04 3.12 7.13
C GLY A 52 -2.85 2.80 5.65
N PHE A 53 -3.65 1.89 5.13
CA PHE A 53 -3.72 1.60 3.69
C PHE A 53 -5.16 1.43 3.20
N ILE A 54 -5.32 1.63 1.88
CA ILE A 54 -6.54 1.33 1.13
C ILE A 54 -6.12 0.48 -0.07
N GLY A 55 -6.65 -0.74 -0.17
CA GLY A 55 -6.46 -1.64 -1.31
C GLY A 55 -7.75 -1.75 -2.11
N THR A 56 -7.69 -1.64 -3.43
CA THR A 56 -8.86 -1.66 -4.31
C THR A 56 -8.80 -2.82 -5.31
N LYS A 57 -9.98 -3.30 -5.70
CA LYS A 57 -10.20 -4.21 -6.84
C LYS A 57 -11.44 -3.72 -7.60
N PRO A 58 -11.68 -4.16 -8.85
CA PRO A 58 -12.82 -3.67 -9.65
C PRO A 58 -14.18 -3.73 -8.95
N VAL A 59 -14.36 -4.69 -8.03
CA VAL A 59 -15.62 -4.93 -7.32
C VAL A 59 -15.59 -4.57 -5.83
N GLY A 60 -14.55 -3.90 -5.33
CA GLY A 60 -14.54 -3.52 -3.92
C GLY A 60 -13.24 -2.89 -3.41
N THR A 61 -13.28 -2.48 -2.14
CA THR A 61 -12.19 -1.81 -1.45
C THR A 61 -12.01 -2.44 -0.08
N HIS A 62 -10.75 -2.55 0.36
CA HIS A 62 -10.36 -2.98 1.68
C HIS A 62 -9.53 -1.88 2.35
N THR A 63 -9.71 -1.66 3.64
CA THR A 63 -8.91 -0.75 4.46
C THR A 63 -8.20 -1.52 5.55
N GLY A 64 -7.01 -1.06 5.94
CA GLY A 64 -6.31 -1.66 7.07
C GLY A 64 -5.23 -0.75 7.61
N GLU A 65 -4.62 -1.21 8.70
CA GLU A 65 -3.64 -0.46 9.46
C GLU A 65 -2.53 -1.37 9.99
N PHE A 66 -1.34 -0.78 10.15
CA PHE A 66 -0.21 -1.35 10.86
C PHE A 66 0.23 -0.40 11.98
N LYS A 67 0.79 -0.96 13.05
CA LYS A 67 1.43 -0.24 14.14
C LYS A 67 2.89 0.03 13.83
N LEU A 68 3.43 1.09 14.43
CA LEU A 68 4.86 1.35 14.46
C LEU A 68 5.51 0.59 15.64
N SER A 69 6.61 -0.10 15.37
CA SER A 69 7.52 -0.58 16.42
C SER A 69 8.43 0.55 16.93
N SER A 70 8.83 1.45 16.02
CA SER A 70 9.60 2.65 16.35
C SER A 70 9.47 3.69 15.22
N GLY A 71 9.78 4.94 15.52
CA GLY A 71 9.85 5.99 14.53
C GLY A 71 10.49 7.25 15.09
N GLU A 72 11.23 7.96 14.26
CA GLU A 72 11.79 9.26 14.59
C GLU A 72 11.99 10.13 13.36
N ILE A 73 11.94 11.44 13.58
CA ILE A 73 12.30 12.47 12.61
C ILE A 73 13.34 13.40 13.21
N SER A 74 14.21 13.94 12.37
CA SER A 74 15.16 15.00 12.75
C SER A 74 14.75 16.30 12.10
N VAL A 75 14.75 17.38 12.89
CA VAL A 75 14.26 18.69 12.49
C VAL A 75 15.32 19.75 12.77
N GLU A 76 15.66 20.52 11.74
CA GLU A 76 16.59 21.65 11.80
C GLU A 76 15.94 22.88 11.17
N ASN A 77 15.98 24.02 11.86
CA ASN A 77 15.38 25.27 11.40
C ASN A 77 13.89 25.14 10.97
N GLY A 78 13.14 24.27 11.65
CA GLY A 78 11.73 24.01 11.35
C GLY A 78 11.48 23.06 10.17
N ASN A 79 12.51 22.54 9.53
CA ASN A 79 12.40 21.60 8.41
C ASN A 79 12.81 20.20 8.82
N ILE A 80 12.13 19.18 8.30
CA ILE A 80 12.55 17.79 8.45
C ILE A 80 13.80 17.59 7.58
N THR A 81 14.86 17.04 8.16
CA THR A 81 16.12 16.75 7.47
C THR A 81 16.31 15.25 7.23
N GLY A 82 15.59 14.41 7.97
CA GLY A 82 15.68 12.96 7.90
C GLY A 82 14.81 12.27 8.93
N GLY A 83 14.83 10.94 8.92
CA GLY A 83 14.02 10.13 9.83
C GLY A 83 13.92 8.68 9.37
N SER A 84 13.44 7.84 10.28
CA SER A 84 13.17 6.44 9.96
C SER A 84 12.02 5.90 10.80
N PHE A 85 11.32 4.90 10.24
CA PHE A 85 10.18 4.25 10.86
C PHE A 85 10.31 2.74 10.69
N VAL A 86 10.02 2.00 11.74
CA VAL A 86 9.93 0.54 11.72
C VAL A 86 8.48 0.17 11.97
N ILE A 87 7.89 -0.52 11.01
CA ILE A 87 6.49 -0.95 10.99
C ILE A 87 6.46 -2.41 11.43
N ASP A 88 5.58 -2.74 12.37
CA ASP A 88 5.29 -4.13 12.74
C ASP A 88 4.29 -4.72 11.75
N VAL A 89 4.76 -5.58 10.84
CA VAL A 89 3.88 -6.14 9.79
C VAL A 89 2.92 -7.17 10.39
N ASN A 90 3.29 -7.85 11.48
CA ASN A 90 2.40 -8.79 12.18
C ASN A 90 1.21 -8.09 12.85
N SER A 91 1.31 -6.78 13.07
CA SER A 91 0.23 -5.98 13.65
C SER A 91 -0.93 -5.68 12.69
N LEU A 92 -0.87 -6.18 11.45
CA LEU A 92 -1.89 -5.97 10.43
C LEU A 92 -3.31 -6.16 10.98
N LYS A 93 -4.11 -5.11 10.85
CA LYS A 93 -5.54 -5.15 11.15
C LYS A 93 -6.33 -4.61 9.97
N ILE A 94 -7.27 -5.41 9.49
CA ILE A 94 -8.26 -4.97 8.48
C ILE A 94 -9.37 -4.20 9.20
N THR A 95 -9.72 -3.04 8.67
CA THR A 95 -10.66 -2.08 9.25
C THR A 95 -11.92 -1.90 8.38
N ASP A 96 -12.19 -2.86 7.50
CA ASP A 96 -13.38 -2.91 6.66
C ASP A 96 -14.67 -2.80 7.48
N LYS A 97 -15.69 -2.18 6.87
CA LYS A 97 -17.04 -2.14 7.45
C LYS A 97 -17.70 -3.52 7.48
N ASP A 98 -17.46 -4.34 6.45
CA ASP A 98 -17.90 -5.74 6.41
C ASP A 98 -16.78 -6.65 6.90
N THR A 99 -17.03 -7.34 8.01
CA THR A 99 -16.03 -8.16 8.69
C THR A 99 -16.07 -9.63 8.27
N ALA A 100 -16.99 -10.04 7.39
CA ALA A 100 -17.21 -11.45 7.04
C ALA A 100 -15.95 -12.15 6.49
N PHE A 101 -15.07 -11.39 5.84
CA PHE A 101 -13.86 -11.91 5.20
C PHE A 101 -12.56 -11.41 5.84
N THR A 102 -12.62 -10.60 6.90
CA THR A 102 -11.44 -10.01 7.55
C THR A 102 -10.39 -11.06 7.92
N GLY A 103 -10.79 -12.13 8.62
CA GLY A 103 -9.83 -13.17 9.04
C GLY A 103 -9.15 -13.88 7.87
N LYS A 104 -9.87 -14.12 6.77
CA LYS A 104 -9.30 -14.73 5.56
C LYS A 104 -8.32 -13.78 4.88
N LEU A 105 -8.67 -12.49 4.77
CA LEU A 105 -7.80 -11.49 4.17
C LEU A 105 -6.53 -11.27 5.00
N THR A 106 -6.66 -11.06 6.32
CA THR A 106 -5.51 -10.93 7.22
C THR A 106 -4.60 -12.15 7.12
N GLY A 107 -5.15 -13.37 7.16
CA GLY A 107 -4.37 -14.59 7.04
C GLY A 107 -3.61 -14.68 5.71
N HIS A 108 -4.24 -14.32 4.59
CA HIS A 108 -3.59 -14.32 3.29
C HIS A 108 -2.46 -13.30 3.19
N LEU A 109 -2.68 -12.06 3.64
CA LEU A 109 -1.67 -11.01 3.57
C LEU A 109 -0.45 -11.31 4.46
N LEU A 110 -0.63 -11.95 5.61
CA LEU A 110 0.50 -12.32 6.49
C LEU A 110 1.25 -13.59 6.00
N SER A 111 0.65 -14.37 5.10
CA SER A 111 1.19 -15.64 4.64
C SER A 111 2.45 -15.51 3.76
N GLU A 112 3.08 -16.65 3.47
CA GLU A 112 4.28 -16.71 2.62
C GLU A 112 4.06 -16.23 1.17
N ASP A 113 2.81 -16.24 0.70
CA ASP A 113 2.44 -15.80 -0.64
C ASP A 113 2.37 -14.27 -0.76
N PHE A 114 2.50 -13.54 0.36
CA PHE A 114 2.43 -12.09 0.38
C PHE A 114 3.53 -11.48 1.26
N PHE A 115 3.24 -11.01 2.48
CA PHE A 115 4.27 -10.38 3.31
C PHE A 115 5.27 -11.35 3.93
N LYS A 116 4.94 -12.66 4.01
CA LYS A 116 5.78 -13.70 4.60
C LYS A 116 6.31 -13.29 5.97
N THR A 117 5.41 -12.89 6.88
CA THR A 117 5.82 -12.17 8.11
C THR A 117 6.61 -13.03 9.09
N THR A 118 6.53 -14.36 9.00
CA THR A 118 7.42 -15.27 9.73
C THR A 118 8.90 -15.02 9.40
N GLN A 119 9.22 -14.65 8.16
CA GLN A 119 10.58 -14.32 7.74
C GLN A 119 10.85 -12.80 7.76
N TYR A 120 9.85 -12.00 7.43
CA TYR A 120 9.96 -10.53 7.35
C TYR A 120 8.93 -9.86 8.27
N PRO A 121 9.13 -9.91 9.60
CA PRO A 121 8.14 -9.43 10.58
C PRO A 121 8.01 -7.91 10.61
N THR A 122 8.96 -7.18 10.04
CA THR A 122 9.03 -5.72 10.07
C THR A 122 9.31 -5.13 8.70
N ALA A 123 8.72 -3.98 8.41
CA ALA A 123 9.09 -3.14 7.27
C ALA A 123 9.79 -1.88 7.78
N LYS A 124 10.80 -1.40 7.07
CA LYS A 124 11.54 -0.18 7.44
C LYS A 124 11.41 0.86 6.34
N PHE A 125 10.99 2.06 6.73
CA PHE A 125 11.02 3.24 5.88
C PHE A 125 12.11 4.18 6.38
N VAL A 126 12.92 4.69 5.45
CA VAL A 126 13.99 5.65 5.75
C VAL A 126 13.88 6.81 4.78
N ILE A 127 13.94 8.02 5.32
CA ILE A 127 13.89 9.24 4.52
C ILE A 127 15.25 9.40 3.81
N THR A 128 15.22 9.43 2.47
CA THR A 128 16.42 9.61 1.64
C THR A 128 16.59 11.05 1.15
N ALA A 129 15.51 11.83 1.13
CA ALA A 129 15.52 13.25 0.78
C ALA A 129 14.32 13.96 1.41
N CYS A 130 14.48 15.24 1.72
CA CYS A 130 13.41 16.15 2.12
C CYS A 130 13.51 17.40 1.24
N GLU A 131 12.39 17.79 0.65
CA GLU A 131 12.27 19.04 -0.08
C GLU A 131 11.27 19.93 0.66
N ALA A 132 11.66 21.17 0.93
CA ALA A 132 10.74 22.13 1.52
C ALA A 132 9.63 22.42 0.51
N MET A 133 8.38 22.22 0.92
CA MET A 133 7.24 22.67 0.13
C MET A 133 7.25 24.20 0.13
N SER A 134 7.57 24.80 -1.01
CA SER A 134 7.28 26.21 -1.24
C SER A 134 5.77 26.39 -1.21
N ASN A 135 5.27 27.20 -0.27
CA ASN A 135 3.87 27.65 -0.25
C ASN A 135 3.64 28.54 -1.48
N ASP A 136 3.49 27.93 -2.66
CA ASP A 136 2.92 28.63 -3.80
C ASP A 136 1.40 28.67 -3.56
N THR A 137 0.94 29.88 -3.30
CA THR A 137 -0.41 30.31 -2.91
C THR A 137 -1.53 29.49 -3.58
N MET A 138 -2.44 28.96 -2.76
CA MET A 138 -3.77 28.51 -3.20
C MET A 138 -4.60 29.70 -3.69
#